data_AF-A0A7K4ECF6-F1
#
_entry.id   AF-A0A7K4ECF6-F1
#
_cell.length_a   1.000
_cell.length_b   1.000
_cell.length_c   1.000
_cell.angle_alpha   90.00
_cell.angle_beta   90.00
_cell.angle_gamma   90.00
#
_symmetry.space_group_name_H-M   'P 1'
#
loop_
_entity.id
_entity.type
_entity.pdbx_description
1 polymer ?
#
loop_
_entity_poly.entity_id
_entity_poly.type
_entity_poly.pdbx_seq_one_letter_code
_entity_poly.pdbx_strand_id
1 'polypeptide(L)'
;MNPTLPPRHQDITLHLGLFFDGTGMNLHNSGREGAGSNALGESNVAWLFQRYRHSLHVPADVRQAALAVYIEGIGTACGEPDALLAQATGRGASGVAARVAQVPRQVEALLQRFLIDNPSVAVSDIKLDLFGFSRGAAAVRHLANDLQGLRSVCGDLPLSLNFIGLFDTVASIIAPLKGNLSAANDDFDGLRLALRANQARRVVHLVAADERRLNFPLVAGPDDRLLPGDHCDIGGGYRDGLERLVLERPFSSLEWAHVPLEKTRAWQLASQCLERRRQEWEALGLSVQLQSRSIDQPFLPKRDIQREKRVRVWIQGSAR
;
A
#
# COMPACT_ATOMS: atom_id res chain seq x y z
N MET A 1 -26.32 6.21 -57.68
CA MET A 1 -26.09 6.28 -56.23
C MET A 1 -24.78 5.54 -55.96
N ASN A 2 -23.74 6.22 -55.49
CA ASN A 2 -22.53 5.53 -55.06
C ASN A 2 -22.90 4.64 -53.86
N PRO A 3 -22.51 3.35 -53.85
CA PRO A 3 -22.61 2.58 -52.62
C PRO A 3 -21.71 3.28 -51.59
N THR A 4 -22.34 3.81 -50.54
CA THR A 4 -21.64 4.19 -49.32
C THR A 4 -20.96 2.92 -48.82
N LEU A 5 -19.67 2.79 -49.11
CA LEU A 5 -18.81 1.79 -48.47
C LEU A 5 -19.06 1.91 -46.95
N PRO A 6 -19.30 0.81 -46.23
CA PRO A 6 -19.45 0.87 -44.78
C PRO A 6 -18.23 1.59 -44.20
N PRO A 7 -18.40 2.40 -43.13
CA PRO A 7 -17.26 3.04 -42.48
C PRO A 7 -16.25 1.95 -42.14
N ARG A 8 -15.03 2.05 -42.71
CA ARG A 8 -13.95 1.13 -42.35
C ARG A 8 -13.68 1.36 -40.88
N HIS A 9 -14.05 0.41 -40.04
CA HIS A 9 -13.70 0.43 -38.63
C HIS A 9 -12.17 0.48 -38.52
N GLN A 10 -11.70 1.41 -37.70
CA GLN A 10 -10.30 1.60 -37.42
C GLN A 10 -9.88 0.60 -36.35
N ASP A 11 -9.18 -0.46 -36.77
CA ASP A 11 -8.66 -1.46 -35.85
C ASP A 11 -7.53 -0.88 -35.01
N ILE A 12 -7.64 -1.03 -33.69
CA ILE A 12 -6.62 -0.59 -32.73
C ILE A 12 -6.25 -1.67 -31.74
N THR A 13 -5.01 -1.61 -31.25
CA THR A 13 -4.60 -2.27 -30.02
C THR A 13 -4.85 -1.34 -28.83
N LEU A 14 -5.57 -1.82 -27.82
CA LEU A 14 -5.85 -1.08 -26.61
C LEU A 14 -4.92 -1.50 -25.48
N HIS A 15 -4.15 -0.55 -24.96
CA HIS A 15 -3.40 -0.71 -23.72
C HIS A 15 -4.28 -0.34 -22.52
N LEU A 16 -4.59 -1.30 -21.66
CA LEU A 16 -5.39 -1.09 -20.46
C LEU A 16 -4.48 -1.18 -19.22
N GLY A 17 -4.22 -0.02 -18.63
CA GLY A 17 -3.46 0.13 -17.40
C GLY A 17 -4.32 -0.07 -16.15
N LEU A 18 -3.96 -0.98 -15.26
CA LEU A 18 -4.66 -1.20 -13.99
C LEU A 18 -3.70 -0.90 -12.83
N PHE A 19 -4.05 0.08 -12.00
CA PHE A 19 -3.16 0.63 -10.98
C PHE A 19 -3.73 0.36 -9.59
N PHE A 20 -3.11 -0.54 -8.82
CA PHE A 20 -3.56 -0.94 -7.49
C PHE A 20 -2.69 -0.30 -6.40
N ASP A 21 -3.25 0.63 -5.65
CA ASP A 21 -2.44 1.39 -4.69
C ASP A 21 -2.17 0.61 -3.38
N GLY A 22 -1.21 1.13 -2.60
CA GLY A 22 -0.82 0.65 -1.29
C GLY A 22 -1.90 0.83 -0.23
N THR A 23 -1.71 0.24 0.95
CA THR A 23 -2.74 0.27 2.00
C THR A 23 -2.89 1.65 2.59
N GLY A 24 -4.13 2.09 2.84
CA GLY A 24 -4.36 3.40 3.42
C GLY A 24 -4.11 4.53 2.42
N MET A 25 -3.66 4.22 1.21
CA MET A 25 -3.46 5.19 0.15
C MET A 25 -4.75 5.35 -0.65
N ASN A 26 -5.08 6.60 -0.93
CA ASN A 26 -6.23 6.93 -1.75
C ASN A 26 -5.99 8.27 -2.45
N LEU A 27 -5.93 8.25 -3.79
CA LEU A 27 -5.65 9.41 -4.62
C LEU A 27 -6.72 10.50 -4.48
N HIS A 28 -7.96 10.09 -4.19
CA HIS A 28 -9.10 10.99 -4.04
C HIS A 28 -9.27 11.54 -2.62
N ASN A 29 -8.57 10.97 -1.63
CA ASN A 29 -8.56 11.44 -0.24
C ASN A 29 -7.24 12.16 0.13
N SER A 30 -6.12 11.93 -0.57
CA SER A 30 -4.85 12.61 -0.32
C SER A 30 -5.00 14.13 -0.36
N GLY A 31 -4.72 14.80 0.76
CA GLY A 31 -4.77 16.26 0.89
C GLY A 31 -6.04 16.87 1.53
N ARG A 32 -7.02 16.08 1.98
CA ARG A 32 -8.15 16.59 2.81
C ARG A 32 -7.81 16.53 4.30
N GLU A 33 -8.23 17.51 5.10
CA GLU A 33 -8.01 17.47 6.57
C GLU A 33 -9.01 16.51 7.25
N GLY A 34 -8.49 15.55 8.02
CA GLY A 34 -9.26 14.57 8.79
C GLY A 34 -8.45 13.30 9.07
N ALA A 35 -8.70 12.59 10.18
CA ALA A 35 -7.91 11.39 10.53
C ALA A 35 -8.23 10.20 9.60
N GLY A 36 -7.21 9.66 8.93
CA GLY A 36 -7.28 8.60 7.90
C GLY A 36 -6.18 8.77 6.84
N SER A 37 -6.34 8.15 5.66
CA SER A 37 -5.55 8.23 4.40
C SER A 37 -4.91 9.59 4.05
N ASN A 38 -5.39 10.67 4.67
CA ASN A 38 -4.90 12.05 4.65
C ASN A 38 -3.51 12.27 5.29
N ALA A 39 -3.02 11.30 6.08
CA ALA A 39 -1.70 11.39 6.72
C ALA A 39 -0.53 11.01 5.78
N LEU A 40 -0.81 10.40 4.62
CA LEU A 40 0.18 9.87 3.69
C LEU A 40 0.35 10.80 2.48
N GLY A 41 1.51 10.73 1.84
CA GLY A 41 1.80 11.39 0.55
C GLY A 41 1.25 10.58 -0.63
N GLU A 42 1.47 11.07 -1.85
CA GLU A 42 1.13 10.32 -3.06
C GLU A 42 2.09 9.15 -3.28
N SER A 43 1.55 7.99 -3.64
CA SER A 43 2.34 6.81 -3.97
C SER A 43 2.87 6.86 -5.41
N ASN A 44 3.88 6.05 -5.70
CA ASN A 44 4.37 5.86 -7.06
C ASN A 44 3.31 5.25 -7.99
N VAL A 45 2.35 4.48 -7.46
CA VAL A 45 1.22 3.97 -8.26
C VAL A 45 0.30 5.11 -8.69
N ALA A 46 -0.02 6.02 -7.78
CA ALA A 46 -0.79 7.23 -8.07
C ALA A 46 -0.06 8.11 -9.11
N TRP A 47 1.24 8.34 -8.92
CA TRP A 47 2.05 9.11 -9.86
C TRP A 47 2.14 8.48 -11.25
N LEU A 48 2.24 7.15 -11.33
CA LEU A 48 2.24 6.42 -12.59
C LEU A 48 0.88 6.49 -13.27
N PHE A 49 -0.23 6.35 -12.53
CA PHE A 49 -1.58 6.49 -13.08
C PHE A 49 -1.82 7.88 -13.68
N GLN A 50 -1.42 8.94 -12.98
CA GLN A 50 -1.54 10.32 -13.48
C GLN A 50 -0.70 10.57 -14.74
N ARG A 51 0.45 9.92 -14.88
CA ARG A 51 1.35 10.02 -16.05
C ARG A 51 1.03 9.03 -17.15
N TYR A 52 0.17 8.05 -16.88
CA TYR A 52 -0.25 7.08 -17.87
C TYR A 52 -1.06 7.76 -18.97
N ARG A 53 -0.97 7.24 -20.19
CA ARG A 53 -1.67 7.85 -21.33
C ARG A 53 -3.18 7.54 -21.21
N HIS A 54 -4.01 8.59 -21.29
CA HIS A 54 -5.47 8.52 -21.31
C HIS A 54 -6.01 8.99 -22.66
N SER A 55 -6.30 8.05 -23.56
CA SER A 55 -6.74 8.32 -24.92
C SER A 55 -8.26 8.45 -24.96
N LEU A 56 -8.77 9.63 -24.63
CA LEU A 56 -10.23 9.89 -24.65
C LEU A 56 -10.79 9.91 -26.08
N HIS A 57 -10.00 10.39 -27.04
CA HIS A 57 -10.33 10.40 -28.45
C HIS A 57 -9.21 9.76 -29.27
N VAL A 58 -9.57 8.97 -30.28
CA VAL A 58 -8.63 8.29 -31.17
C VAL A 58 -8.73 8.86 -32.60
N PRO A 59 -7.72 9.64 -33.04
CA PRO A 59 -7.63 10.11 -34.42
C PRO A 59 -7.50 8.96 -35.44
N ALA A 60 -7.95 9.17 -36.67
CA ALA A 60 -8.08 8.13 -37.70
C ALA A 60 -6.78 7.40 -38.11
N ASP A 61 -5.61 8.01 -37.88
CA ASP A 61 -4.28 7.49 -38.19
C ASP A 61 -3.67 6.67 -37.04
N VAL A 62 -4.22 6.78 -35.83
CA VAL A 62 -3.69 6.12 -34.64
C VAL A 62 -4.09 4.64 -34.62
N ARG A 63 -3.17 3.73 -34.36
CA ARG A 63 -3.48 2.29 -34.25
C ARG A 63 -3.38 1.75 -32.83
N GLN A 64 -3.11 2.63 -31.86
CA GLN A 64 -2.94 2.29 -30.46
C GLN A 64 -3.61 3.33 -29.57
N ALA A 65 -4.46 2.89 -28.67
CA ALA A 65 -5.01 3.72 -27.61
C ALA A 65 -4.56 3.19 -26.25
N ALA A 66 -4.58 4.06 -25.25
CA ALA A 66 -4.32 3.68 -23.87
C ALA A 66 -5.42 4.23 -22.96
N LEU A 67 -5.90 3.39 -22.05
CA LEU A 67 -6.87 3.72 -21.01
C LEU A 67 -6.34 3.21 -19.68
N ALA A 68 -6.75 3.82 -18.57
CA ALA A 68 -6.37 3.33 -17.26
C ALA A 68 -7.49 3.40 -16.24
N VAL A 69 -7.43 2.45 -15.30
CA VAL A 69 -8.28 2.37 -14.12
C VAL A 69 -7.38 2.45 -12.89
N TYR A 70 -7.75 3.32 -11.97
CA TYR A 70 -7.14 3.43 -10.66
C TYR A 70 -7.98 2.66 -9.63
N ILE A 71 -7.33 1.77 -8.88
CA ILE A 71 -7.93 0.94 -7.86
C ILE A 71 -7.34 1.37 -6.52
N GLU A 72 -8.23 1.89 -5.68
CA GLU A 72 -7.90 2.39 -4.35
C GLU A 72 -7.21 1.34 -3.48
N GLY A 73 -6.35 1.84 -2.58
CA GLY A 73 -5.64 1.06 -1.59
C GLY A 73 -6.54 0.16 -0.76
N ILE A 74 -6.01 -0.98 -0.34
CA ILE A 74 -6.73 -1.88 0.57
C ILE A 74 -7.04 -1.16 1.89
N GLY A 75 -8.26 -1.31 2.38
CA GLY A 75 -8.74 -0.68 3.61
C GLY A 75 -9.11 0.82 3.52
N THR A 76 -9.14 1.42 2.33
CA THR A 76 -9.73 2.76 2.08
C THR A 76 -11.01 2.63 1.25
N ALA A 77 -11.81 3.68 1.14
CA ALA A 77 -12.87 3.80 0.13
C ALA A 77 -13.01 5.27 -0.26
N CYS A 78 -13.34 5.54 -1.53
CA CYS A 78 -13.47 6.91 -2.02
C CYS A 78 -14.60 7.64 -1.27
N GLY A 79 -14.27 8.74 -0.59
CA GLY A 79 -15.24 9.57 0.14
C GLY A 79 -15.78 8.96 1.44
N GLU A 80 -15.31 7.80 1.87
CA GLU A 80 -15.79 7.08 3.05
C GLU A 80 -14.71 6.96 4.14
N PRO A 81 -15.08 6.80 5.43
CA PRO A 81 -14.13 6.56 6.51
C PRO A 81 -13.30 5.29 6.27
N ASP A 82 -12.01 5.36 6.63
CA ASP A 82 -11.08 4.24 6.50
C ASP A 82 -11.52 3.01 7.30
N ALA A 83 -11.48 1.85 6.66
CA ALA A 83 -11.82 0.58 7.29
C ALA A 83 -10.59 0.01 8.01
N LEU A 84 -10.32 0.50 9.23
CA LEU A 84 -9.16 0.11 10.05
C LEU A 84 -8.96 -1.42 10.15
N LEU A 85 -10.04 -2.19 10.25
CA LEU A 85 -9.95 -3.65 10.31
C LEU A 85 -9.47 -4.26 8.98
N ALA A 86 -9.91 -3.72 7.85
CA ALA A 86 -9.46 -4.18 6.53
C ALA A 86 -8.03 -3.72 6.22
N GLN A 87 -7.64 -2.51 6.67
CA GLN A 87 -6.24 -2.05 6.60
C GLN A 87 -5.30 -2.93 7.42
N ALA A 88 -5.73 -3.36 8.61
CA ALA A 88 -4.92 -4.23 9.46
C ALA A 88 -4.85 -5.67 8.92
N THR A 89 -5.96 -6.21 8.42
CA THR A 89 -6.07 -7.65 8.10
C THR A 89 -5.93 -7.99 6.62
N GLY A 90 -5.99 -7.01 5.71
CA GLY A 90 -6.03 -7.27 4.25
C GLY A 90 -7.31 -7.98 3.77
N ARG A 91 -8.31 -8.15 4.64
CA ARG A 91 -9.57 -8.90 4.42
C ARG A 91 -10.79 -7.98 4.47
N GLY A 92 -11.95 -8.56 4.15
CA GLY A 92 -13.24 -7.88 4.20
C GLY A 92 -13.58 -7.15 2.90
N ALA A 93 -14.55 -6.24 2.97
CA ALA A 93 -15.11 -5.55 1.80
C ALA A 93 -14.10 -4.73 0.98
N SER A 94 -12.93 -4.43 1.54
CA SER A 94 -11.83 -3.70 0.89
C SER A 94 -10.49 -4.47 0.89
N GLY A 95 -10.52 -5.79 1.11
CA GLY A 95 -9.35 -6.66 1.02
C GLY A 95 -8.89 -6.95 -0.42
N VAL A 96 -7.78 -7.70 -0.57
CA VAL A 96 -7.14 -7.97 -1.89
C VAL A 96 -8.13 -8.55 -2.91
N ALA A 97 -8.82 -9.64 -2.56
CA ALA A 97 -9.78 -10.28 -3.46
C ALA A 97 -10.98 -9.37 -3.80
N ALA A 98 -11.44 -8.57 -2.83
CA ALA A 98 -12.53 -7.63 -3.05
C ALA A 98 -12.14 -6.50 -4.03
N ARG A 99 -10.91 -6.00 -3.96
CA ARG A 99 -10.38 -5.04 -4.93
C ARG A 99 -10.30 -5.61 -6.34
N VAL A 100 -9.79 -6.84 -6.46
CA VAL A 100 -9.75 -7.53 -7.75
C VAL A 100 -11.17 -7.75 -8.31
N ALA A 101 -12.15 -8.09 -7.47
CA ALA A 101 -13.54 -8.29 -7.88
C ALA A 101 -14.24 -7.01 -8.37
N GLN A 102 -13.74 -5.81 -8.03
CA GLN A 102 -14.27 -4.53 -8.50
C GLN A 102 -13.82 -4.20 -9.93
N VAL A 103 -12.70 -4.77 -10.38
CA VAL A 103 -12.05 -4.44 -11.65
C VAL A 103 -12.96 -4.64 -12.86
N PRO A 104 -13.65 -5.79 -13.03
CA PRO A 104 -14.45 -6.05 -14.24
C PRO A 104 -15.48 -4.95 -14.51
N ARG A 105 -16.23 -4.55 -13.47
CA ARG A 105 -17.27 -3.51 -13.60
C ARG A 105 -16.70 -2.15 -13.97
N GLN A 106 -15.53 -1.78 -13.42
CA GLN A 106 -14.88 -0.50 -13.75
C GLN A 106 -14.34 -0.50 -15.18
N VAL A 107 -13.74 -1.61 -15.60
CA VAL A 107 -13.25 -1.80 -16.97
C VAL A 107 -14.39 -1.79 -17.96
N GLU A 108 -15.51 -2.47 -17.66
CA GLU A 108 -16.70 -2.49 -18.51
C GLU A 108 -17.22 -1.07 -18.78
N ALA A 109 -17.43 -0.30 -17.72
CA ALA A 109 -17.92 1.07 -17.83
C ALA A 109 -16.95 1.96 -18.63
N LEU A 110 -15.64 1.80 -18.42
CA LEU A 110 -14.62 2.56 -19.14
C LEU A 110 -14.57 2.19 -20.63
N LEU A 111 -14.63 0.90 -20.96
CA LEU A 111 -14.64 0.42 -22.35
C LEU A 111 -15.90 0.85 -23.08
N GLN A 112 -17.08 0.72 -22.46
CA GLN A 112 -18.35 1.17 -23.03
C GLN A 112 -18.31 2.67 -23.33
N ARG A 113 -17.84 3.47 -22.38
CA ARG A 113 -17.70 4.92 -22.57
C ARG A 113 -16.75 5.25 -23.73
N PHE A 114 -15.58 4.62 -23.75
CA PHE A 114 -14.59 4.83 -24.81
C PHE A 114 -15.14 4.50 -26.20
N LEU A 115 -15.88 3.39 -26.35
CA LEU A 115 -16.47 3.00 -27.63
C LEU A 115 -17.64 3.90 -28.06
N ILE A 116 -18.43 4.41 -27.11
CA ILE A 116 -19.47 5.42 -27.39
C ILE A 116 -18.85 6.72 -27.91
N ASP A 117 -17.75 7.16 -27.29
CA ASP A 117 -17.08 8.41 -27.66
C ASP A 117 -16.23 8.26 -28.95
N ASN A 118 -15.95 7.02 -29.37
CA ASN A 118 -15.14 6.68 -30.55
C ASN A 118 -15.85 5.64 -31.46
N PRO A 119 -16.98 5.99 -32.11
CA PRO A 119 -17.82 5.03 -32.83
C PRO A 119 -17.17 4.42 -34.08
N SER A 120 -16.11 5.03 -34.61
CA SER A 120 -15.34 4.51 -35.76
C SER A 120 -14.25 3.52 -35.36
N VAL A 121 -13.97 3.35 -34.07
CA VAL A 121 -12.91 2.47 -33.56
C VAL A 121 -13.42 1.05 -33.38
N ALA A 122 -12.61 0.07 -33.77
CA ALA A 122 -12.78 -1.32 -33.38
C ALA A 122 -11.53 -1.77 -32.60
N VAL A 123 -11.74 -2.32 -31.40
CA VAL A 123 -10.64 -2.87 -30.60
C VAL A 123 -10.37 -4.29 -31.10
N SER A 124 -9.14 -4.57 -31.53
CA SER A 124 -8.75 -5.87 -32.06
C SER A 124 -7.91 -6.71 -31.08
N ASP A 125 -7.25 -6.07 -30.12
CA ASP A 125 -6.42 -6.72 -29.10
C ASP A 125 -6.30 -5.82 -27.86
N ILE A 126 -6.31 -6.42 -26.68
CA ILE A 126 -6.12 -5.73 -25.39
C ILE A 126 -4.83 -6.20 -24.73
N LYS A 127 -3.94 -5.24 -24.49
CA LYS A 127 -2.69 -5.38 -23.73
C LYS A 127 -2.90 -4.86 -22.32
N LEU A 128 -2.71 -5.72 -21.32
CA LEU A 128 -2.83 -5.34 -19.91
C LEU A 128 -1.49 -4.87 -19.36
N ASP A 129 -1.49 -3.70 -18.74
CA ASP A 129 -0.35 -3.13 -18.03
C ASP A 129 -0.73 -3.00 -16.55
N LEU A 130 -0.22 -3.89 -15.69
CA LEU A 130 -0.60 -3.98 -14.30
C LEU A 130 0.45 -3.34 -13.40
N PHE A 131 0.03 -2.47 -12.48
CA PHE A 131 0.90 -1.81 -11.53
C PHE A 131 0.36 -1.96 -10.11
N GLY A 132 1.22 -2.25 -9.15
CA GLY A 132 0.78 -2.38 -7.76
C GLY A 132 1.87 -2.13 -6.74
N PHE A 133 1.48 -1.52 -5.62
CA PHE A 133 2.35 -1.29 -4.46
C PHE A 133 1.83 -2.06 -3.23
N SER A 134 2.73 -2.67 -2.45
CA SER A 134 2.39 -3.32 -1.18
C SER A 134 1.33 -4.42 -1.37
N ARG A 135 0.20 -4.34 -0.69
CA ARG A 135 -0.95 -5.24 -0.91
C ARG A 135 -1.65 -5.01 -2.25
N GLY A 136 -1.54 -3.84 -2.86
CA GLY A 136 -1.93 -3.61 -4.25
C GLY A 136 -1.08 -4.45 -5.23
N ALA A 137 0.20 -4.65 -4.95
CA ALA A 137 1.05 -5.57 -5.70
C ALA A 137 0.58 -7.03 -5.53
N ALA A 138 0.11 -7.42 -4.34
CA ALA A 138 -0.52 -8.72 -4.12
C ALA A 138 -1.82 -8.87 -4.94
N ALA A 139 -2.62 -7.81 -5.05
CA ALA A 139 -3.82 -7.79 -5.91
C ALA A 139 -3.45 -7.96 -7.39
N VAL A 140 -2.41 -7.28 -7.87
CA VAL A 140 -1.89 -7.45 -9.23
C VAL A 140 -1.45 -8.89 -9.49
N ARG A 141 -0.67 -9.49 -8.58
CA ARG A 141 -0.23 -10.89 -8.71
C ARG A 141 -1.42 -11.84 -8.75
N HIS A 142 -2.44 -11.60 -7.91
CA HIS A 142 -3.65 -12.39 -7.89
C HIS A 142 -4.45 -12.28 -9.19
N LEU A 143 -4.68 -11.05 -9.68
CA LEU A 143 -5.37 -10.79 -10.94
C LEU A 143 -4.61 -11.39 -12.14
N ALA A 144 -3.29 -11.26 -12.18
CA ALA A 144 -2.49 -11.85 -13.26
C ALA A 144 -2.66 -13.38 -13.36
N ASN A 145 -2.93 -14.04 -12.23
CA ASN A 145 -3.20 -15.48 -12.15
C ASN A 145 -4.65 -15.87 -12.40
N ASP A 146 -5.58 -14.92 -12.42
CA ASP A 146 -6.99 -15.16 -12.70
C ASP A 146 -7.62 -13.98 -13.46
N LEU A 147 -7.57 -14.06 -14.78
CA LEU A 147 -8.14 -13.06 -15.68
C LEU A 147 -9.61 -13.34 -16.03
N GLN A 148 -10.28 -14.33 -15.43
CA GLN A 148 -11.64 -14.73 -15.84
C GLN A 148 -12.63 -13.57 -15.77
N GLY A 149 -12.58 -12.77 -14.70
CA GLY A 149 -13.44 -11.59 -14.56
C GLY A 149 -13.19 -10.51 -15.63
N LEU A 150 -11.94 -10.33 -16.07
CA LEU A 150 -11.65 -9.42 -17.19
C LEU A 150 -12.12 -10.00 -18.52
N ARG A 151 -11.95 -11.30 -18.73
CA ARG A 151 -12.41 -11.99 -19.94
C ARG A 151 -13.93 -11.92 -20.10
N SER A 152 -14.70 -12.02 -19.03
CA SER A 152 -16.17 -11.89 -19.11
C SER A 152 -16.64 -10.52 -19.59
N VAL A 153 -15.82 -9.48 -19.40
CA VAL A 153 -16.13 -8.10 -19.81
C VAL A 153 -15.52 -7.74 -21.16
N CYS A 154 -14.34 -8.26 -21.47
CA CYS A 154 -13.68 -8.03 -22.75
C CYS A 154 -14.24 -8.90 -23.89
N GLY A 155 -15.11 -9.88 -23.57
CA GLY A 155 -15.67 -10.82 -24.53
C GLY A 155 -14.58 -11.68 -25.19
N ASP A 156 -14.73 -11.92 -26.49
CA ASP A 156 -13.81 -12.76 -27.27
C ASP A 156 -12.53 -12.02 -27.71
N LEU A 157 -12.32 -10.77 -27.26
CA LEU A 157 -11.12 -10.01 -27.61
C LEU A 157 -9.86 -10.69 -27.06
N PRO A 158 -8.79 -10.81 -27.88
CA PRO A 158 -7.49 -11.22 -27.40
C PRO A 158 -7.04 -10.37 -26.21
N LEU A 159 -6.78 -11.03 -25.08
CA LEU A 159 -6.36 -10.41 -23.84
C LEU A 159 -5.02 -11.00 -23.41
N SER A 160 -4.00 -10.14 -23.30
CA SER A 160 -2.64 -10.57 -22.94
C SER A 160 -1.97 -9.62 -21.95
N LEU A 161 -1.17 -10.18 -21.05
CA LEU A 161 -0.39 -9.41 -20.08
C LEU A 161 0.87 -8.86 -20.75
N ASN A 162 0.97 -7.53 -20.86
CA ASN A 162 2.11 -6.84 -21.46
C ASN A 162 3.14 -6.47 -20.38
N PHE A 163 2.74 -5.71 -19.37
CA PHE A 163 3.65 -5.28 -18.30
C PHE A 163 3.08 -5.60 -16.91
N ILE A 164 3.94 -6.01 -15.98
CA ILE A 164 3.64 -6.12 -14.56
C ILE A 164 4.71 -5.35 -13.78
N GLY A 165 4.35 -4.22 -13.20
CA GLY A 165 5.20 -3.39 -12.34
C GLY A 165 4.80 -3.50 -10.88
N LEU A 166 5.68 -4.05 -10.05
CA LEU A 166 5.43 -4.26 -8.63
C LEU A 166 6.38 -3.43 -7.78
N PHE A 167 5.84 -2.83 -6.72
CA PHE A 167 6.59 -2.17 -5.68
C PHE A 167 6.36 -2.92 -4.37
N ASP A 168 7.45 -3.44 -3.81
CA ASP A 168 7.56 -4.07 -2.50
C ASP A 168 6.32 -4.89 -2.07
N THR A 169 6.12 -6.03 -2.74
CA THR A 169 4.91 -6.84 -2.55
C THR A 169 4.82 -7.35 -1.12
N VAL A 170 3.74 -6.98 -0.42
CA VAL A 170 3.41 -7.50 0.91
C VAL A 170 2.05 -8.15 0.83
N ALA A 171 1.96 -9.43 1.21
CA ALA A 171 0.69 -10.14 1.24
C ALA A 171 -0.03 -10.04 2.59
N SER A 172 0.72 -9.72 3.66
CA SER A 172 0.30 -9.77 5.07
C SER A 172 -1.21 -9.67 5.29
N ILE A 173 -1.82 -10.84 5.44
CA ILE A 173 -3.18 -11.03 5.90
C ILE A 173 -3.06 -11.36 7.39
N ILE A 174 -3.10 -10.34 8.25
CA ILE A 174 -3.15 -10.59 9.69
C ILE A 174 -4.52 -11.19 10.00
N ALA A 175 -4.55 -12.44 10.45
CA ALA A 175 -5.77 -13.20 10.71
C ALA A 175 -5.92 -13.54 12.21
N PRO A 176 -6.06 -12.54 13.09
CA PRO A 176 -6.04 -12.74 14.54
C PRO A 176 -7.18 -13.66 15.02
N LEU A 177 -8.33 -13.66 14.32
CA LEU A 177 -9.48 -14.53 14.60
C LEU A 177 -9.25 -16.02 14.25
N LYS A 178 -8.23 -16.37 13.43
CA LYS A 178 -7.87 -17.76 13.11
C LYS A 178 -6.67 -18.26 13.92
N GLY A 179 -6.24 -17.53 14.96
CA GLY A 179 -5.04 -17.85 15.73
C GLY A 179 -3.72 -17.65 14.95
N ASN A 180 -3.78 -17.12 13.72
CA ASN A 180 -2.60 -16.80 12.93
C ASN A 180 -2.22 -15.33 13.13
N LEU A 181 -1.31 -15.11 14.08
CA LEU A 181 -0.71 -13.80 14.38
C LEU A 181 0.56 -13.54 13.55
N SER A 182 0.96 -14.48 12.68
CA SER A 182 2.15 -14.35 11.84
C SER A 182 1.75 -13.83 10.45
N ALA A 183 2.25 -12.65 10.11
CA ALA A 183 2.20 -12.09 8.77
C ALA A 183 3.02 -12.91 7.75
N ALA A 184 3.94 -13.75 8.23
CA ALA A 184 5.02 -14.37 7.47
C ALA A 184 4.76 -15.84 7.08
N ASN A 185 3.50 -16.26 6.97
CA ASN A 185 3.15 -17.61 6.55
C ASN A 185 2.75 -17.63 5.07
N ASP A 186 3.05 -18.72 4.36
CA ASP A 186 2.65 -18.93 2.95
C ASP A 186 1.14 -19.18 2.73
N ASP A 187 0.33 -19.06 3.80
CA ASP A 187 -1.13 -19.12 3.72
C ASP A 187 -1.70 -17.73 3.45
N PHE A 188 -1.89 -17.42 2.18
CA PHE A 188 -2.48 -16.16 1.71
C PHE A 188 -4.01 -16.21 1.60
N ASP A 189 -4.69 -17.10 2.33
CA ASP A 189 -6.17 -17.21 2.39
C ASP A 189 -6.82 -17.36 0.99
N GLY A 190 -6.17 -18.12 0.11
CA GLY A 190 -6.65 -18.39 -1.26
C GLY A 190 -6.12 -17.44 -2.34
N LEU A 191 -5.31 -16.43 -1.99
CA LEU A 191 -4.66 -15.58 -2.98
C LEU A 191 -3.58 -16.32 -3.76
N ARG A 192 -3.54 -16.10 -5.07
CA ARG A 192 -2.56 -16.69 -5.99
C ARG A 192 -1.45 -15.68 -6.30
N LEU A 193 -0.34 -15.74 -5.57
CA LEU A 193 0.70 -14.69 -5.61
C LEU A 193 1.95 -15.05 -6.43
N ALA A 194 2.13 -16.33 -6.77
CA ALA A 194 3.25 -16.76 -7.59
C ALA A 194 3.06 -16.33 -9.05
N LEU A 195 4.02 -15.61 -9.62
CA LEU A 195 4.02 -15.27 -11.04
C LEU A 195 4.75 -16.34 -11.84
N ARG A 196 4.15 -16.78 -12.96
CA ARG A 196 4.77 -17.79 -13.83
C ARG A 196 5.81 -17.13 -14.74
N ALA A 197 6.85 -17.87 -15.09
CA ALA A 197 7.78 -17.43 -16.13
C ALA A 197 7.01 -17.15 -17.43
N ASN A 198 7.34 -16.04 -18.09
CA ASN A 198 6.69 -15.59 -19.33
C ASN A 198 5.17 -15.35 -19.23
N GLN A 199 4.61 -15.17 -18.02
CA GLN A 199 3.20 -14.82 -17.83
C GLN A 199 2.84 -13.47 -18.43
N ALA A 200 3.80 -12.53 -18.42
CA ALA A 200 3.70 -11.23 -19.09
C ALA A 200 4.94 -11.00 -19.95
N ARG A 201 4.85 -10.11 -20.94
CA ARG A 201 6.01 -9.73 -21.77
C ARG A 201 7.14 -9.15 -20.91
N ARG A 202 6.83 -8.42 -19.84
CA ARG A 202 7.82 -7.95 -18.87
C ARG A 202 7.24 -7.90 -17.47
N VAL A 203 7.99 -8.43 -16.51
CA VAL A 203 7.75 -8.27 -15.06
C VAL A 203 8.92 -7.50 -14.47
N VAL A 204 8.64 -6.50 -13.65
CA VAL A 204 9.62 -5.76 -12.85
C VAL A 204 9.08 -5.67 -11.43
N HIS A 205 9.86 -6.14 -10.46
CA HIS A 205 9.54 -5.99 -9.04
C HIS A 205 10.68 -5.23 -8.36
N LEU A 206 10.38 -4.03 -7.85
CA LEU A 206 11.28 -3.23 -7.03
C LEU A 206 11.04 -3.55 -5.56
N VAL A 207 12.09 -3.83 -4.80
CA VAL A 207 12.03 -4.32 -3.42
C VAL A 207 12.84 -3.44 -2.50
N ALA A 208 12.32 -3.17 -1.31
CA ALA A 208 12.97 -2.39 -0.28
C ALA A 208 14.10 -3.19 0.40
N ALA A 209 15.33 -2.64 0.41
CA ALA A 209 16.47 -3.24 1.10
C ALA A 209 16.41 -3.06 2.63
N ASP A 210 15.76 -1.98 3.08
CA ASP A 210 15.85 -1.51 4.45
C ASP A 210 14.53 -1.66 5.22
N GLU A 211 13.54 -2.38 4.67
CA GLU A 211 12.30 -2.73 5.38
C GLU A 211 12.56 -3.81 6.44
N ARG A 212 12.42 -3.45 7.72
CA ARG A 212 12.71 -4.32 8.87
C ARG A 212 11.47 -4.66 9.71
N ARG A 213 10.29 -4.13 9.38
CA ARG A 213 9.07 -4.33 10.17
C ARG A 213 8.55 -5.75 9.98
N LEU A 214 8.28 -6.42 11.11
CA LEU A 214 7.75 -7.79 11.13
C LEU A 214 6.43 -7.97 10.38
N ASN A 215 5.61 -6.91 10.30
CA ASN A 215 4.29 -6.96 9.65
C ASN A 215 4.33 -6.71 8.13
N PHE A 216 5.53 -6.48 7.57
CA PHE A 216 5.77 -6.23 6.14
C PHE A 216 6.66 -7.33 5.53
N PRO A 217 6.28 -8.62 5.62
CA PRO A 217 7.05 -9.67 4.96
C PRO A 217 6.91 -9.56 3.45
N LEU A 218 8.05 -9.51 2.77
CA LEU A 218 8.16 -9.49 1.34
C LEU A 218 7.66 -10.81 0.72
N VAL A 219 6.83 -10.71 -0.31
CA VAL A 219 6.59 -11.81 -1.25
C VAL A 219 7.56 -11.66 -2.41
N ALA A 220 8.63 -12.45 -2.39
CA ALA A 220 9.66 -12.39 -3.42
C ALA A 220 9.13 -12.76 -4.81
N GLY A 221 9.78 -12.23 -5.84
CA GLY A 221 9.66 -12.61 -7.23
C GLY A 221 10.95 -13.29 -7.75
N PRO A 222 10.93 -13.80 -8.99
CA PRO A 222 12.09 -14.48 -9.57
C PRO A 222 13.24 -13.53 -9.93
N ASP A 223 12.95 -12.26 -10.25
CA ASP A 223 13.91 -11.26 -10.74
C ASP A 223 13.77 -9.93 -9.95
N ASP A 224 13.83 -10.02 -8.63
CA ASP A 224 13.66 -8.87 -7.74
C ASP A 224 14.82 -7.89 -7.86
N ARG A 225 14.48 -6.60 -7.96
CA ARG A 225 15.45 -5.50 -7.98
C ARG A 225 15.46 -4.83 -6.62
N LEU A 226 16.46 -5.19 -5.83
CA LEU A 226 16.69 -4.59 -4.52
C LEU A 226 17.15 -3.13 -4.68
N LEU A 227 16.49 -2.22 -3.98
CA LEU A 227 16.79 -0.78 -3.97
C LEU A 227 16.93 -0.29 -2.53
N PRO A 228 17.81 0.70 -2.26
CA PRO A 228 17.94 1.29 -0.92
C PRO A 228 16.64 1.98 -0.51
N GLY A 229 16.36 1.98 0.79
CA GLY A 229 15.16 2.53 1.38
C GLY A 229 14.18 1.46 1.88
N ASP A 230 13.18 1.92 2.63
CA ASP A 230 12.11 1.09 3.17
C ASP A 230 10.91 0.95 2.20
N HIS A 231 9.85 0.31 2.68
CA HIS A 231 8.64 0.05 1.91
C HIS A 231 8.06 1.29 1.20
N CYS A 232 8.01 2.43 1.88
CA CYS A 232 7.43 3.67 1.34
C CYS A 232 8.46 4.49 0.57
N ASP A 233 9.76 4.28 0.75
CA ASP A 233 10.79 4.83 -0.16
C ASP A 233 10.67 4.22 -1.57
N ILE A 234 10.34 2.93 -1.65
CA ILE A 234 10.14 2.23 -2.93
C ILE A 234 8.74 2.50 -3.50
N GLY A 235 7.71 2.41 -2.67
CA GLY A 235 6.32 2.57 -3.09
C GLY A 235 5.80 3.99 -3.17
N GLY A 236 6.50 4.95 -2.59
CA GLY A 236 6.01 6.31 -2.33
C GLY A 236 5.08 6.35 -1.11
N GLY A 237 4.53 7.54 -0.85
CA GLY A 237 3.59 7.77 0.26
C GLY A 237 4.19 8.44 1.50
N TYR A 238 5.49 8.72 1.50
CA TYR A 238 6.07 9.65 2.47
C TYR A 238 5.67 11.10 2.14
N ARG A 239 5.59 11.93 3.18
CA ARG A 239 5.43 13.38 3.06
C ARG A 239 6.71 14.04 3.55
N ASP A 240 7.02 15.21 3.00
CA ASP A 240 8.08 16.04 3.56
C ASP A 240 7.74 16.39 5.01
N GLY A 241 8.66 16.10 5.93
CA GLY A 241 8.39 16.34 7.34
C GLY A 241 9.46 15.81 8.28
N LEU A 242 9.37 16.25 9.53
CA LEU A 242 10.18 15.72 10.62
C LEU A 242 9.56 14.41 11.10
N GLU A 243 10.29 13.32 10.99
CA GLU A 243 9.90 12.06 11.58
C GLU A 243 10.26 12.01 13.07
N ARG A 244 9.35 11.47 13.88
CA ARG A 244 9.59 11.21 15.31
C ARG A 244 9.21 9.78 15.63
N LEU A 245 10.23 8.99 15.95
CA LEU A 245 10.11 7.55 16.14
C LEU A 245 10.38 7.19 17.60
N VAL A 246 9.61 6.24 18.12
CA VAL A 246 9.92 5.58 19.39
C VAL A 246 10.80 4.38 19.06
N LEU A 247 12.10 4.48 19.36
CA LEU A 247 13.11 3.53 18.89
C LEU A 247 13.12 2.21 19.67
N GLU A 248 12.53 2.21 20.86
CA GLU A 248 12.47 1.06 21.77
C GLU A 248 11.13 0.98 22.47
N ARG A 249 10.77 -0.23 22.93
CA ARG A 249 9.59 -0.38 23.76
C ARG A 249 9.70 0.54 24.99
N PRO A 250 8.69 1.40 25.26
CA PRO A 250 8.75 2.31 26.40
C PRO A 250 9.00 1.59 27.72
N PHE A 251 9.94 2.12 28.49
CA PHE A 251 10.26 1.67 29.84
C PHE A 251 9.19 2.21 30.79
N SER A 252 8.71 1.40 31.72
CA SER A 252 7.73 1.84 32.70
C SER A 252 8.02 1.31 34.09
N SER A 253 7.82 2.15 35.09
CA SER A 253 7.87 1.78 36.50
C SER A 253 6.75 2.45 37.27
N LEU A 254 6.35 1.80 38.37
CA LEU A 254 5.47 2.37 39.39
C LEU A 254 6.37 2.84 40.52
N GLU A 255 6.24 4.09 40.92
CA GLU A 255 7.17 4.76 41.83
C GLU A 255 6.36 5.58 42.84
N TRP A 256 6.93 5.84 44.00
CA TRP A 256 6.30 6.80 44.92
C TRP A 256 6.28 8.20 44.31
N ALA A 257 5.21 8.96 44.56
CA ALA A 257 4.97 10.24 43.90
C ALA A 257 6.13 11.24 44.09
N HIS A 258 6.78 11.21 45.25
CA HIS A 258 7.89 12.09 45.62
C HIS A 258 9.25 11.69 45.02
N VAL A 259 9.38 10.49 44.44
CA VAL A 259 10.65 10.04 43.83
C VAL A 259 10.96 10.90 42.60
N PRO A 260 12.11 11.60 42.51
CA PRO A 260 12.48 12.37 41.32
C PRO A 260 12.55 11.50 40.06
N LEU A 261 12.21 12.07 38.90
CA LEU A 261 12.14 11.35 37.62
C LEU A 261 13.44 10.60 37.31
N GLU A 262 14.57 11.26 37.49
CA GLU A 262 15.91 10.76 37.17
C GLU A 262 16.32 9.57 38.05
N LYS A 263 15.68 9.43 39.21
CA LYS A 263 15.89 8.33 40.16
C LYS A 263 14.94 7.15 39.93
N THR A 264 13.96 7.29 39.05
CA THR A 264 13.00 6.22 38.76
C THR A 264 13.68 5.10 37.98
N ARG A 265 13.21 3.86 38.20
CA ARG A 265 13.72 2.69 37.48
C ARG A 265 13.53 2.82 35.97
N ALA A 266 12.40 3.38 35.53
CA ALA A 266 12.13 3.60 34.11
C ALA A 266 13.17 4.54 33.47
N TRP A 267 13.53 5.63 34.14
CA TRP A 267 14.52 6.58 33.64
C TRP A 267 15.91 5.97 33.56
N GLN A 268 16.34 5.25 34.61
CA GLN A 268 17.65 4.63 34.65
C GLN A 268 17.82 3.58 33.54
N LEU A 269 16.81 2.72 33.36
CA LEU A 269 16.84 1.70 32.30
C LEU A 269 16.84 2.33 30.90
N ALA A 270 16.04 3.37 30.68
CA ALA A 270 16.01 4.09 29.41
C ALA A 270 17.34 4.80 29.13
N SER A 271 17.95 5.42 30.13
CA SER A 271 19.24 6.11 30.01
C SER A 271 20.37 5.13 29.66
N GLN A 272 20.45 3.99 30.36
CA GLN A 272 21.42 2.93 30.06
C GLN A 272 21.21 2.35 28.66
N CYS A 273 19.95 2.17 28.23
CA CYS A 273 19.65 1.72 26.88
C CYS A 273 20.13 2.74 25.83
N LEU A 274 19.83 4.02 26.06
CA LEU A 274 20.25 5.11 25.19
C LEU A 274 21.77 5.17 25.07
N GLU A 275 22.50 5.12 26.18
CA GLU A 275 23.97 5.13 26.17
C GLU A 275 24.56 3.97 25.36
N ARG A 276 24.02 2.75 25.50
CA ARG A 276 24.52 1.56 24.79
C ARG A 276 24.27 1.61 23.29
N ARG A 277 23.14 2.17 22.84
CA ARG A 277 22.71 2.13 21.44
C ARG A 277 22.81 3.47 20.71
N ARG A 278 23.27 4.53 21.39
CA ARG A 278 23.39 5.88 20.83
C ARG A 278 24.11 5.89 19.49
N GLN A 279 25.31 5.29 19.44
CA GLN A 279 26.14 5.30 18.22
C GLN A 279 25.44 4.60 17.05
N GLU A 280 24.70 3.52 17.31
CA GLU A 280 23.93 2.80 16.29
C GLU A 280 22.86 3.70 15.68
N TRP A 281 22.08 4.41 16.49
CA TRP A 281 21.01 5.28 15.99
C TRP A 281 21.54 6.58 15.36
N GLU A 282 22.60 7.16 15.91
CA GLU A 282 23.26 8.34 15.33
C GLU A 282 23.89 7.99 13.97
N ALA A 283 24.39 6.77 13.78
CA ALA A 283 24.88 6.27 12.49
C ALA A 283 23.76 6.13 11.44
N LEU A 284 22.50 5.97 11.87
CA LEU A 284 21.31 6.03 11.01
C LEU A 284 20.83 7.47 10.74
N GLY A 285 21.58 8.49 11.17
CA GLY A 285 21.21 9.90 11.00
C GLY A 285 20.16 10.41 11.98
N LEU A 286 19.85 9.65 13.05
CA LEU A 286 18.83 10.02 14.02
C LEU A 286 19.40 10.91 15.12
N SER A 287 18.75 12.03 15.39
CA SER A 287 18.91 12.76 16.65
C SER A 287 18.13 12.03 17.75
N VAL A 288 18.81 11.54 18.78
CA VAL A 288 18.21 10.72 19.84
C VAL A 288 18.14 11.43 21.19
N GLN A 289 16.96 11.37 21.83
CA GLN A 289 16.72 11.97 23.15
C GLN A 289 15.75 11.15 23.99
N LEU A 290 15.87 11.24 25.32
CA LEU A 290 14.88 10.69 26.24
C LEU A 290 13.66 11.60 26.29
N GLN A 291 12.50 10.96 26.33
CA GLN A 291 11.21 11.60 26.58
C GLN A 291 10.53 10.85 27.71
N SER A 292 9.70 11.55 28.49
CA SER A 292 9.06 10.94 29.64
C SER A 292 7.65 11.46 29.88
N ARG A 293 6.86 10.65 30.59
CA ARG A 293 5.54 11.01 31.07
C ARG A 293 5.32 10.38 32.44
N SER A 294 4.86 11.19 33.39
CA SER A 294 4.46 10.73 34.72
C SER A 294 2.97 10.95 34.91
N ILE A 295 2.29 9.93 35.43
CA ILE A 295 0.84 9.98 35.70
C ILE A 295 0.61 9.51 37.14
N ASP A 296 0.07 10.38 37.97
CA ASP A 296 -0.33 10.02 39.34
C ASP A 296 -1.35 8.90 39.31
N GLN A 297 -1.19 7.93 40.21
CA GLN A 297 -2.14 6.83 40.36
C GLN A 297 -3.28 7.23 41.29
N PRO A 298 -4.47 6.63 41.13
CA PRO A 298 -5.56 6.82 42.09
C PRO A 298 -5.09 6.51 43.50
N PHE A 299 -5.43 7.40 44.45
CA PHE A 299 -5.08 7.26 45.86
C PHE A 299 -6.34 7.15 46.69
N LEU A 300 -6.49 6.04 47.43
CA LEU A 300 -7.57 5.81 48.38
C LEU A 300 -7.00 5.90 49.81
N PRO A 301 -7.26 6.99 50.55
CA PRO A 301 -6.66 7.22 51.88
C PRO A 301 -6.90 6.11 52.91
N LYS A 302 -7.97 5.31 52.74
CA LYS A 302 -8.32 4.21 53.65
C LYS A 302 -7.58 2.89 53.35
N ARG A 303 -6.91 2.80 52.21
CA ARG A 303 -6.27 1.57 51.70
C ARG A 303 -4.79 1.77 51.40
N ASP A 304 -4.44 2.93 50.86
CA ASP A 304 -3.12 3.18 50.29
C ASP A 304 -2.24 3.93 51.30
N ILE A 305 -1.05 3.42 51.54
CA ILE A 305 -0.09 3.96 52.53
C ILE A 305 0.64 5.19 51.97
N GLN A 306 0.79 5.26 50.65
CA GLN A 306 1.53 6.34 49.99
C GLN A 306 0.98 6.63 48.59
N ARG A 307 1.15 7.87 48.15
CA ARG A 307 0.85 8.26 46.77
C ARG A 307 1.87 7.68 45.81
N GLU A 308 1.39 7.15 44.70
CA GLU A 308 2.20 6.57 43.64
C GLU A 308 2.01 7.32 42.33
N LYS A 309 3.00 7.20 41.46
CA LYS A 309 2.95 7.64 40.06
C LYS A 309 3.48 6.54 39.16
N ARG A 310 2.88 6.42 37.99
CA ARG A 310 3.40 5.60 36.90
C ARG A 310 4.27 6.47 36.01
N VAL A 311 5.53 6.10 35.92
CA VAL A 311 6.48 6.76 35.03
C VAL A 311 6.65 5.92 33.78
N ARG A 312 6.64 6.57 32.63
CA ARG A 312 6.98 6.01 31.34
C ARG A 312 8.10 6.84 30.72
N VAL A 313 9.14 6.19 30.25
CA VAL A 313 10.28 6.83 29.57
C VAL A 313 10.50 6.09 28.26
N TRP A 314 10.70 6.83 27.18
CA TRP A 314 10.99 6.27 25.86
C TRP A 314 12.12 7.04 25.20
N ILE A 315 12.77 6.36 24.26
CA ILE A 315 13.83 6.94 23.45
C ILE A 315 13.19 7.42 22.15
N GLN A 316 13.24 8.72 21.92
CA GLN A 316 12.76 9.34 20.70
C GLN A 316 13.93 9.56 19.74
N GLY A 317 13.83 9.00 18.55
CA GLY A 317 14.64 9.37 17.39
C GLY A 317 13.93 10.45 16.58
N SER A 318 14.69 11.34 15.96
CA SER A 318 14.15 12.34 15.04
C SER A 318 15.09 12.53 13.85
N ALA A 319 14.53 12.51 12.65
CA ALA A 319 15.21 12.79 11.38
C ALA A 319 14.35 13.73 10.53
N ARG A 320 15.01 14.49 9.67
CA ARG A 320 14.39 15.35 8.66
C ARG A 320 14.53 14.72 7.30
#